data_AF-A0A4U8Z7L7-F1
#
_entry.id   AF-A0A4U8Z7L7-F1
#
_cell.length_a   1.000
_cell.length_b   1.000
_cell.length_c   1.000
_cell.angle_alpha   90.00
_cell.angle_beta   90.00
_cell.angle_gamma   90.00
#
_symmetry.space_group_name_H-M   'P 1'
#
loop_
_entity.id
_entity.type
_entity.pdbx_description
1 polymer ?
#
loop_
_entity_poly.entity_id
_entity_poly.type
_entity_poly.pdbx_seq_one_letter_code
_entity_poly.pdbx_strand_id
1 'polypeptide(L)'
;MIPPAVVRALTNPALIADTLTPTKWSSAEDKAKFGSALLKFIAADFPKIAFKKPLYNRLSNTFGHIAHYDLNGFYAEVFEDTAGKIEFLQQTLQWPCWSDPAYTYCDVERLIQARLRKSGILAIKQAELAAESRRHELTALERLKAKYEPTTALSPAPPAPPMPPAQLLRQTDLFDVCTR
;
A
#
# COMPACT_ATOMS: atom_id res chain seq x y z
N MET A 1 4.29 3.81 -0.68
CA MET A 1 4.96 5.13 -0.60
C MET A 1 4.34 6.03 -1.63
N ILE A 2 3.83 7.19 -1.22
CA ILE A 2 3.12 8.10 -2.13
C ILE A 2 4.12 8.80 -3.07
N PRO A 3 3.92 8.76 -4.41
CA PRO A 3 4.81 9.42 -5.36
C PRO A 3 4.89 10.94 -5.14
N PRO A 4 6.08 11.57 -5.29
CA PRO A 4 6.25 13.01 -5.08
C PRO A 4 5.31 13.89 -5.92
N ALA A 5 4.99 13.46 -7.15
CA ALA A 5 4.03 14.15 -8.01
C ALA A 5 2.62 14.21 -7.39
N VAL A 6 2.19 13.13 -6.74
CA VAL A 6 0.90 13.03 -6.06
C VAL A 6 0.89 13.85 -4.78
N VAL A 7 1.99 13.82 -4.01
CA VAL A 7 2.19 14.71 -2.86
C VAL A 7 2.02 16.17 -3.28
N ARG A 8 2.67 16.58 -4.38
CA ARG A 8 2.55 17.94 -4.92
C ARG A 8 1.12 18.25 -5.37
N ALA A 9 0.45 17.33 -6.05
CA ALA A 9 -0.93 17.52 -6.51
C ALA A 9 -1.93 17.66 -5.35
N LEU A 10 -1.69 16.98 -4.23
CA LEU A 10 -2.51 17.10 -3.02
C LEU A 10 -2.25 18.42 -2.29
N THR A 11 -0.99 18.83 -2.17
CA THR A 11 -0.58 19.94 -1.29
C THR A 11 -0.53 21.31 -1.97
N ASN A 12 -0.36 21.38 -3.28
CA ASN A 12 -0.18 22.64 -4.02
C ASN A 12 -1.30 22.91 -5.05
N PRO A 13 -1.82 24.15 -5.12
CA PRO A 13 -1.53 25.31 -4.24
C PRO A 13 -2.06 25.08 -2.82
N ALA A 14 -1.73 25.91 -1.83
CA ALA A 14 -2.42 25.84 -0.55
C ALA A 14 -3.92 26.20 -0.72
N LEU A 15 -4.78 25.79 0.21
CA LEU A 15 -6.17 26.29 0.22
C LEU A 15 -6.15 27.76 0.63
N ILE A 16 -6.86 28.59 -0.12
CA ILE A 16 -6.93 30.05 0.10
C ILE A 16 -8.24 30.34 0.82
N ALA A 17 -8.19 31.14 1.89
CA ALA A 17 -9.37 31.50 2.67
C ALA A 17 -10.41 32.26 1.83
N ASP A 18 -9.97 33.16 0.96
CA ASP A 18 -10.85 34.02 0.13
C ASP A 18 -11.80 33.24 -0.80
N THR A 19 -11.49 31.97 -1.10
CA THR A 19 -12.33 31.10 -1.92
C THR A 19 -13.33 30.28 -1.11
N LEU A 20 -13.37 30.45 0.21
CA LEU A 20 -14.18 29.68 1.14
C LEU A 20 -15.18 30.59 1.85
N THR A 21 -16.38 30.07 2.09
CA THR A 21 -17.41 30.83 2.81
C THR A 21 -17.23 30.61 4.30
N PRO A 22 -17.05 31.65 5.13
CA PRO A 22 -17.01 31.48 6.57
C PRO A 22 -18.35 30.95 7.07
N THR A 23 -18.31 30.16 8.14
CA THR A 23 -19.53 29.71 8.82
C THR A 23 -19.86 30.62 9.99
N LYS A 24 -21.05 30.45 10.59
CA LYS A 24 -21.41 31.13 11.84
C LYS A 24 -20.45 30.88 13.02
N TRP A 25 -19.65 29.81 12.97
CA TRP A 25 -18.83 29.35 14.11
C TRP A 25 -17.35 29.19 13.77
N SER A 26 -16.94 29.38 12.51
CA SER A 26 -15.56 29.16 12.08
C SER A 26 -15.26 30.04 10.88
N SER A 27 -14.07 30.66 10.90
CA SER A 27 -13.64 31.57 9.84
C SER A 27 -13.25 30.81 8.57
N ALA A 28 -13.09 31.56 7.47
CA ALA A 28 -12.58 31.01 6.23
C ALA A 28 -11.13 30.51 6.35
N GLU A 29 -10.32 31.14 7.21
CA GLU A 29 -8.96 30.68 7.52
C GLU A 29 -8.97 29.35 8.27
N ASP A 30 -9.88 29.14 9.21
CA ASP A 30 -9.99 27.87 9.94
C ASP A 30 -10.37 26.72 9.01
N LYS A 31 -11.27 27.00 8.06
CA LYS A 31 -11.61 26.10 6.94
C LYS A 31 -10.39 25.75 6.08
N ALA A 32 -9.63 26.75 5.65
CA ALA A 32 -8.43 26.57 4.84
C ALA A 32 -7.34 25.78 5.59
N LYS A 33 -7.13 26.07 6.88
CA LYS A 33 -6.19 25.35 7.76
C LYS A 33 -6.57 23.88 7.88
N PHE A 34 -7.84 23.58 8.16
CA PHE A 34 -8.32 22.20 8.23
C PHE A 34 -8.09 21.45 6.92
N GLY A 35 -8.57 21.99 5.80
CA GLY A 35 -8.46 21.29 4.52
C GLY A 35 -7.00 21.09 4.08
N SER A 36 -6.14 22.09 4.32
CA SER A 36 -4.70 21.96 4.08
C SER A 36 -4.04 20.92 5.00
N ALA A 37 -4.45 20.86 6.27
CA ALA A 37 -3.95 19.86 7.21
C ALA A 37 -4.36 18.44 6.81
N LEU A 38 -5.61 18.23 6.39
CA LEU A 38 -6.09 16.93 5.92
C LEU A 38 -5.36 16.49 4.66
N LEU A 39 -5.19 17.36 3.66
CA LEU A 39 -4.45 17.03 2.44
C LEU A 39 -2.98 16.73 2.72
N LYS A 40 -2.33 17.45 3.63
CA LYS A 40 -0.96 17.16 4.06
C LYS A 40 -0.86 15.82 4.80
N PHE A 41 -1.85 15.50 5.65
CA PHE A 41 -1.92 14.24 6.36
C PHE A 41 -2.05 13.05 5.39
N ILE A 42 -2.93 13.16 4.39
CA ILE A 42 -3.08 12.16 3.32
C ILE A 42 -1.79 12.06 2.50
N ALA A 43 -1.20 13.19 2.11
CA ALA A 43 0.02 13.23 1.32
C ALA A 43 1.25 12.65 2.05
N ALA A 44 1.27 12.72 3.38
CA ALA A 44 2.29 12.12 4.24
C ALA A 44 2.03 10.62 4.55
N ASP A 45 1.02 10.03 3.91
CA ASP A 45 0.62 8.64 4.10
C ASP A 45 0.06 8.31 5.49
N PHE A 46 -0.81 9.19 5.99
CA PHE A 46 -1.58 9.01 7.23
C PHE A 46 -0.74 8.75 8.49
N PRO A 47 0.29 9.56 8.81
CA PRO A 47 1.16 9.25 9.94
C PRO A 47 0.47 9.50 11.29
N LYS A 48 0.38 8.48 12.15
CA LYS A 48 -0.23 8.56 13.50
C LYS A 48 0.24 9.75 14.32
N ILE A 49 1.53 10.08 14.26
CA ILE A 49 2.09 11.22 14.99
C ILE A 49 1.50 12.57 14.54
N ALA A 50 1.05 12.70 13.30
CA ALA A 50 0.43 13.92 12.78
C ALA A 50 -1.11 13.94 12.96
N PHE A 51 -1.72 12.81 13.33
CA PHE A 51 -3.14 12.74 13.63
C PHE A 51 -3.43 13.31 15.02
N LYS A 52 -3.53 14.65 15.09
CA LYS A 52 -3.72 15.39 16.35
C LYS A 52 -5.19 15.77 16.57
N LYS A 53 -5.53 16.09 17.82
CA LYS A 53 -6.87 16.48 18.26
C LYS A 53 -7.56 17.53 17.38
N PRO A 54 -6.89 18.61 16.90
CA PRO A 54 -7.54 19.58 16.02
C PRO A 54 -7.99 18.98 14.68
N LEU A 55 -7.19 18.10 14.07
CA LEU A 55 -7.53 17.45 12.81
C LEU A 55 -8.68 16.45 13.03
N TYR A 56 -8.57 15.63 14.07
CA TYR A 56 -9.60 14.67 14.47
C TYR A 56 -10.95 15.36 14.72
N ASN A 57 -10.98 16.37 15.61
CA ASN A 57 -12.22 17.05 16.00
C ASN A 57 -12.98 17.61 14.81
N ARG A 58 -12.28 18.08 13.78
CA ARG A 58 -12.95 18.57 12.58
C ARG A 58 -13.31 17.43 11.63
N LEU A 59 -12.38 16.50 11.41
CA LEU A 59 -12.60 15.37 10.50
C LEU A 59 -13.80 14.53 10.89
N SER A 60 -13.99 14.26 12.20
CA SER A 60 -15.12 13.49 12.74
C SER A 60 -16.47 14.19 12.63
N ASN A 61 -16.52 15.42 12.12
CA ASN A 61 -17.74 16.18 11.84
C ASN A 61 -17.88 16.51 10.34
N THR A 62 -17.05 15.90 9.49
CA THR A 62 -17.03 16.10 8.04
C THR A 62 -17.12 14.76 7.33
N PHE A 63 -17.53 14.76 6.06
CA PHE A 63 -17.65 13.56 5.22
C PHE A 63 -18.57 12.45 5.78
N GLY A 64 -19.45 12.79 6.72
CA GLY A 64 -20.40 11.84 7.30
C GLY A 64 -19.81 10.83 8.28
N HIS A 65 -18.56 11.02 8.70
CA HIS A 65 -18.00 10.19 9.76
C HIS A 65 -18.78 10.43 11.05
N ILE A 66 -19.30 9.36 11.66
CA ILE A 66 -19.86 9.42 13.01
C ILE A 66 -18.68 9.25 13.98
N ALA A 67 -18.60 10.12 14.99
CA ALA A 67 -17.48 10.14 15.92
C ALA A 67 -17.33 8.79 16.65
N HIS A 68 -16.16 8.16 16.47
CA HIS A 68 -15.67 7.16 17.44
C HIS A 68 -15.38 7.85 18.78
N TYR A 69 -15.46 7.13 19.90
CA TYR A 69 -15.38 7.72 21.26
C TYR A 69 -14.12 8.58 21.49
N ASP A 70 -13.00 8.27 20.83
CA ASP A 70 -11.75 9.01 20.96
C ASP A 70 -10.88 8.96 19.68
N LEU A 71 -9.85 9.83 19.67
CA LEU A 71 -8.91 10.00 18.56
C LEU A 71 -8.14 8.72 18.19
N ASN A 72 -7.72 7.93 19.19
CA ASN A 72 -6.95 6.71 18.94
C ASN A 72 -7.85 5.64 18.34
N GLY A 73 -9.08 5.50 18.85
CA GLY A 73 -10.08 4.59 18.29
C GLY A 73 -10.39 4.93 16.84
N PHE A 74 -10.59 6.21 16.52
CA PHE A 74 -10.79 6.65 15.14
C PHE A 74 -9.59 6.29 14.24
N TYR A 75 -8.37 6.53 14.72
CA TYR A 75 -7.19 6.22 13.92
C TYR A 75 -7.03 4.72 13.69
N ALA A 76 -7.24 3.90 14.71
CA ALA A 76 -7.14 2.45 14.63
C ALA A 76 -8.13 1.89 13.59
N GLU A 77 -9.39 2.34 13.65
CA GLU A 77 -10.42 1.87 12.72
C GLU A 77 -10.15 2.30 11.28
N VAL A 78 -9.74 3.56 11.07
CA VAL A 78 -9.79 4.18 9.74
C VAL A 78 -8.42 4.19 9.04
N PHE A 79 -7.31 4.25 9.79
CA PHE A 79 -5.99 4.54 9.23
C PHE A 79 -4.90 3.53 9.61
N GLU A 80 -5.22 2.47 10.35
CA GLU A 80 -4.24 1.47 10.78
C GLU A 80 -3.70 0.64 9.61
N ASP A 81 -4.59 0.13 8.76
CA ASP A 81 -4.23 -0.69 7.60
C ASP A 81 -4.51 0.00 6.25
N THR A 82 -4.08 -0.64 5.17
CA THR A 82 -4.27 -0.10 3.80
C THR A 82 -5.74 -0.13 3.39
N ALA A 83 -6.52 -1.11 3.87
CA ALA A 83 -7.93 -1.27 3.51
C ALA A 83 -8.79 -0.14 4.09
N GLY A 84 -8.64 0.18 5.37
CA GLY A 84 -9.33 1.29 6.03
C GLY A 84 -8.99 2.63 5.38
N LYS A 85 -7.73 2.85 4.99
CA LYS A 85 -7.33 4.06 4.24
C LYS A 85 -8.04 4.16 2.88
N ILE A 86 -8.23 3.04 2.18
CA ILE A 86 -8.97 3.00 0.92
C ILE A 86 -10.44 3.31 1.16
N GLU A 87 -11.05 2.68 2.17
CA GLU A 87 -12.44 2.90 2.52
C GLU A 87 -12.69 4.36 2.88
N PHE A 88 -11.84 4.96 3.72
CA PHE A 88 -11.86 6.38 4.05
C PHE A 88 -11.86 7.26 2.79
N LEU A 89 -10.95 6.99 1.85
CA LEU A 89 -10.86 7.75 0.60
C LEU A 89 -12.10 7.57 -0.27
N GLN A 90 -12.66 6.35 -0.34
CA GLN A 90 -13.89 6.07 -1.08
C GLN A 90 -15.10 6.80 -0.48
N GLN A 91 -15.30 6.68 0.84
CA GLN A 91 -16.36 7.37 1.57
C GLN A 91 -16.23 8.90 1.38
N THR A 92 -15.02 9.44 1.56
CA THR A 92 -14.73 10.86 1.32
C THR A 92 -15.13 11.30 -0.09
N LEU A 93 -14.85 10.49 -1.11
CA LEU A 93 -15.15 10.79 -2.52
C LEU A 93 -16.62 10.63 -2.90
N GLN A 94 -17.37 9.79 -2.18
CA GLN A 94 -18.79 9.52 -2.40
C GLN A 94 -19.70 10.46 -1.60
N TRP A 95 -19.16 11.14 -0.58
CA TRP A 95 -19.93 12.01 0.29
C TRP A 95 -20.65 13.14 -0.48
N PRO A 96 -21.98 13.27 -0.33
CA PRO A 96 -22.75 14.32 -0.98
C PRO A 96 -22.55 15.68 -0.28
N CYS A 97 -21.75 16.56 -0.87
CA CYS A 97 -21.46 17.90 -0.34
C CYS A 97 -22.52 18.95 -0.73
N TRP A 98 -23.81 18.68 -0.49
CA TRP A 98 -24.93 19.52 -0.97
C TRP A 98 -25.39 20.62 0.00
N SER A 99 -24.81 20.69 1.19
CA SER A 99 -25.24 21.61 2.25
C SER A 99 -24.87 23.07 1.96
N ASP A 100 -25.37 24.00 2.79
CA ASP A 100 -25.00 25.41 2.73
C ASP A 100 -23.60 25.65 3.33
N PRO A 101 -22.63 26.26 2.60
CA PRO A 101 -21.29 26.52 3.11
C PRO A 101 -21.23 27.59 4.22
N ALA A 102 -22.28 28.39 4.43
CA ALA A 102 -22.39 29.30 5.57
C ALA A 102 -22.69 28.57 6.90
N TYR A 103 -23.06 27.29 6.84
CA TYR A 103 -23.38 26.46 8.00
C TYR A 103 -22.56 25.17 8.07
N THR A 104 -21.94 24.74 6.97
CA THR A 104 -21.17 23.50 6.90
C THR A 104 -19.82 23.72 6.23
N TYR A 105 -19.01 22.66 6.17
CA TYR A 105 -17.70 22.66 5.50
C TYR A 105 -17.79 22.12 4.06
N CYS A 106 -18.98 22.07 3.45
CA CYS A 106 -19.21 21.45 2.15
C CYS A 106 -18.39 22.05 0.99
N ASP A 107 -18.00 23.32 1.07
CA ASP A 107 -17.10 23.99 0.14
C ASP A 107 -15.68 23.44 0.23
N VAL A 108 -15.16 23.28 1.44
CA VAL A 108 -13.87 22.63 1.72
C VAL A 108 -13.90 21.16 1.31
N GLU A 109 -14.96 20.44 1.68
CA GLU A 109 -15.14 19.02 1.35
C GLU A 109 -15.11 18.80 -0.17
N ARG A 110 -15.82 19.63 -0.96
CA ARG A 110 -15.79 19.60 -2.43
C ARG A 110 -14.39 19.83 -2.98
N LEU A 111 -13.66 20.81 -2.42
CA LEU A 111 -12.31 21.11 -2.87
C LEU A 111 -11.36 19.95 -2.59
N ILE A 112 -11.46 19.34 -1.40
CA ILE A 112 -10.67 18.16 -1.03
C ILE A 112 -10.99 16.99 -1.96
N GLN A 113 -12.27 16.68 -2.19
CA GLN A 113 -12.67 15.66 -3.15
C GLN A 113 -12.08 15.91 -4.55
N ALA A 114 -12.14 17.16 -5.05
CA ALA A 114 -11.56 17.51 -6.34
C ALA A 114 -10.05 17.23 -6.39
N ARG A 115 -9.32 17.51 -5.31
CA ARG A 115 -7.88 17.18 -5.22
C ARG A 115 -7.61 15.69 -5.16
N LEU A 116 -8.40 14.94 -4.39
CA LEU A 116 -8.25 13.49 -4.29
C LEU A 116 -8.52 12.82 -5.65
N ARG A 117 -9.54 13.27 -6.39
CA ARG A 117 -9.81 12.79 -7.76
C ARG A 117 -8.66 13.12 -8.70
N LYS A 118 -8.19 14.38 -8.69
CA LYS A 118 -7.10 14.85 -9.57
C LYS A 118 -5.77 14.14 -9.29
N SER A 119 -5.48 13.82 -8.04
CA SER A 119 -4.20 13.22 -7.65
C SER A 119 -4.13 11.71 -7.92
N GLY A 120 -5.28 11.04 -8.07
CA GLY A 120 -5.34 9.59 -8.27
C GLY A 120 -4.88 8.77 -7.05
N ILE A 121 -4.83 9.37 -5.86
CA ILE A 121 -4.31 8.71 -4.64
C ILE A 121 -5.06 7.41 -4.28
N LEU A 122 -6.38 7.37 -4.53
CA LEU A 122 -7.19 6.17 -4.30
C LEU A 122 -6.68 4.99 -5.13
N ALA A 123 -6.42 5.20 -6.43
CA ALA A 123 -5.94 4.15 -7.32
C ALA A 123 -4.55 3.64 -6.89
N ILE A 124 -3.70 4.52 -6.38
CA ILE A 124 -2.39 4.15 -5.84
C ILE A 124 -2.55 3.26 -4.62
N LYS A 125 -3.41 3.64 -3.67
CA LYS A 125 -3.67 2.83 -2.47
C LYS A 125 -4.27 1.48 -2.81
N GLN A 126 -5.18 1.41 -3.78
CA GLN A 126 -5.73 0.15 -4.28
C GLN A 126 -4.65 -0.74 -4.91
N ALA A 127 -3.72 -0.17 -5.68
CA ALA A 127 -2.59 -0.91 -6.24
C ALA A 127 -1.62 -1.42 -5.16
N GLU A 128 -1.38 -0.64 -4.10
CA GLU A 128 -0.60 -1.05 -2.92
C GLU A 128 -1.26 -2.24 -2.21
N LEU A 129 -2.57 -2.17 -1.93
CA LEU A 129 -3.31 -3.28 -1.31
C LEU A 129 -3.25 -4.56 -2.18
N ALA A 130 -3.45 -4.42 -3.49
CA ALA A 130 -3.36 -5.58 -4.39
C ALA A 130 -1.95 -6.20 -4.41
N ALA A 131 -0.89 -5.38 -4.27
CA ALA A 131 0.47 -5.89 -4.16
C ALA A 131 0.72 -6.59 -2.80
N GLU A 132 0.15 -6.07 -1.72
CA GLU A 132 0.16 -6.71 -0.39
C GLU A 132 -0.50 -8.10 -0.45
N SER A 133 -1.73 -8.19 -0.97
CA SER A 133 -2.45 -9.47 -1.13
C SER A 133 -1.65 -10.48 -1.94
N ARG A 134 -1.10 -10.09 -3.10
CA ARG A 134 -0.28 -10.98 -3.93
C ARG A 134 0.94 -11.52 -3.19
N ARG A 135 1.62 -10.70 -2.38
CA ARG A 135 2.77 -11.17 -1.57
C ARG A 135 2.32 -12.21 -0.54
N HIS A 136 1.21 -11.95 0.17
CA HIS A 136 0.67 -12.90 1.14
C HIS A 136 0.28 -14.23 0.50
N GLU A 137 -0.35 -14.18 -0.68
CA GLU A 137 -0.72 -15.36 -1.47
C GLU A 137 0.51 -16.17 -1.88
N LEU A 138 1.56 -15.51 -2.39
CA LEU A 138 2.81 -16.18 -2.78
C LEU A 138 3.51 -16.83 -1.59
N THR A 139 3.60 -16.15 -0.44
CA THR A 139 4.17 -16.75 0.77
C THR A 139 3.35 -17.94 1.27
N ALA A 140 2.02 -17.85 1.22
CA ALA A 140 1.14 -18.97 1.56
C ALA A 140 1.34 -20.15 0.60
N LEU A 141 1.48 -19.88 -0.71
CA LEU A 141 1.77 -20.88 -1.74
C LEU A 141 3.10 -21.58 -1.46
N GLU A 142 4.18 -20.83 -1.19
CA GLU A 142 5.49 -21.40 -0.85
C GLU A 142 5.41 -22.31 0.39
N ARG A 143 4.71 -21.88 1.44
CA ARG A 143 4.48 -22.69 2.64
C ARG A 143 3.70 -23.98 2.33
N LEU A 144 2.68 -23.90 1.47
CA LEU A 144 1.88 -25.06 1.07
C LEU A 144 2.70 -26.02 0.22
N LYS A 145 3.49 -25.51 -0.74
CA LYS A 145 4.41 -26.32 -1.54
C LYS A 145 5.41 -27.05 -0.65
N ALA A 146 6.05 -26.35 0.30
CA ALA A 146 6.99 -26.98 1.25
C ALA A 146 6.34 -28.06 2.13
N LYS A 147 5.05 -27.94 2.45
CA LYS A 147 4.32 -28.90 3.29
C LYS A 147 3.83 -30.13 2.53
N TYR A 148 3.44 -29.97 1.27
CA TYR A 148 2.67 -30.97 0.54
C TYR A 148 3.34 -31.47 -0.74
N GLU A 149 4.35 -30.78 -1.27
CA GLU A 149 5.18 -31.40 -2.31
C GLU A 149 5.96 -32.54 -1.66
N PRO A 150 5.82 -33.78 -2.18
CA PRO A 150 6.67 -34.85 -1.72
C PRO A 150 8.10 -34.38 -1.96
N THR A 151 8.92 -34.37 -0.90
CA THR A 151 10.36 -34.41 -1.11
C THR A 151 10.55 -35.58 -2.05
N THR A 152 10.99 -35.33 -3.28
CA THR A 152 11.53 -36.37 -4.14
C THR A 152 12.72 -36.92 -3.38
N ALA A 153 12.45 -37.81 -2.41
CA ALA A 153 13.38 -38.79 -1.94
C ALA A 153 13.80 -39.46 -3.24
N LEU A 154 15.06 -39.23 -3.59
CA LEU A 154 15.78 -39.92 -4.64
C LEU A 154 15.15 -41.30 -4.81
N SER A 155 14.44 -41.48 -5.92
CA SER A 155 14.12 -42.83 -6.38
C SER A 155 15.47 -43.56 -6.35
N PRO A 156 15.60 -44.69 -5.62
CA PRO A 156 16.88 -45.37 -5.54
C PRO A 156 17.36 -45.59 -6.97
N ALA A 157 18.59 -45.14 -7.25
CA ALA A 157 19.18 -45.27 -8.57
C ALA A 157 18.97 -46.72 -9.04
N PRO A 158 18.53 -46.94 -10.30
CA PRO A 158 18.42 -48.30 -10.80
C PRO A 158 19.78 -48.99 -10.60
N PRO A 159 19.78 -50.26 -10.15
CA PRO A 159 21.02 -50.95 -9.83
C PRO A 159 21.95 -50.88 -11.04
N ALA A 160 23.18 -50.43 -10.79
CA ALA A 160 24.20 -50.31 -11.83
C ALA A 160 24.33 -51.66 -12.55
N PRO A 161 24.40 -51.68 -13.90
CA PRO A 161 24.63 -52.91 -14.63
C PRO A 161 25.96 -53.54 -14.18
N PRO A 162 26.04 -54.88 -14.10
CA PRO A 162 27.27 -55.55 -13.66
C PRO A 162 28.42 -55.16 -14.58
N MET A 163 29.52 -54.69 -13.97
CA MET A 163 30.75 -54.38 -14.69
C MET A 163 31.26 -55.64 -15.42
N PRO A 164 31.67 -55.55 -16.69
CA PRO A 164 32.35 -56.65 -17.37
C PRO A 164 33.72 -56.91 -16.72
N PRO A 165 34.20 -58.16 -16.71
CA PRO A 165 35.46 -58.53 -16.07
C PRO A 165 36.64 -57.77 -16.70
N ALA A 166 37.54 -57.31 -15.83
CA ALA A 166 38.76 -56.60 -16.18
C ALA A 166 39.54 -57.37 -17.25
N GLN A 167 39.67 -56.79 -18.43
CA GLN A 167 40.61 -57.27 -19.43
C GLN A 167 42.02 -57.04 -18.88
N LEU A 168 42.69 -58.15 -18.56
CA LEU A 168 44.12 -58.18 -18.30
C LEU A 168 44.81 -57.47 -19.46
N LEU A 169 45.40 -56.30 -19.20
CA LEU A 169 46.35 -55.68 -20.11
C LEU A 169 47.54 -56.61 -20.22
N ARG A 170 47.59 -57.36 -21.33
CA ARG A 170 48.75 -58.14 -21.74
C ARG A 170 49.85 -57.12 -22.08
N GLN A 171 50.79 -56.91 -21.16
CA GLN A 171 52.08 -56.34 -21.50
C GLN A 171 52.72 -57.25 -22.54
N THR A 172 52.86 -56.77 -23.78
CA THR A 172 53.79 -57.35 -24.73
C THR A 172 54.99 -56.42 -24.84
N ASP A 173 56.08 -57.01 -24.40
CA ASP A 173 57.46 -56.58 -24.40
C ASP A 173 57.95 -56.02 -25.75
N LEU A 174 58.73 -54.95 -25.62
CA LEU A 174 60.12 -54.90 -26.07
C LEU A 174 60.36 -55.25 -27.57
N PHE A 175 60.23 -54.24 -28.44
CA PHE A 175 60.88 -54.31 -29.75
C PHE A 175 62.37 -53.98 -29.62
N ASP A 176 63.15 -55.03 -29.85
CA ASP A 176 64.60 -55.10 -29.92
C ASP A 176 65.10 -54.71 -31.33
N VAL A 177 66.12 -53.84 -31.36
CA VAL A 177 67.33 -53.85 -32.20
C VAL A 177 67.29 -53.97 -33.74
N CYS A 178 67.84 -52.91 -34.35
CA CYS A 178 68.86 -52.87 -35.42
C CYS A 178 69.12 -54.11 -36.30
N THR A 179 68.93 -53.95 -37.62
CA THR A 179 69.68 -54.56 -38.75
C THR A 179 69.09 -53.90 -40.02
N ARG A 180 69.79 -53.39 -41.03
CA ARG A 180 71.15 -53.48 -41.58
C ARG A 180 71.48 -52.15 -42.27
#